data_AF-A0A7K2YGJ0-F1
#
_entry.id   AF-A0A7K2YGJ0-F1
#
_cell.length_a   1.000
_cell.length_b   1.000
_cell.length_c   1.000
_cell.angle_alpha   90.00
_cell.angle_beta   90.00
_cell.angle_gamma   90.00
#
_symmetry.space_group_name_H-M   'P 1'
#
loop_
_entity.id
_entity.type
_entity.pdbx_description
1 polymer ?
#
loop_
_entity_poly.entity_id
_entity_poly.type
_entity_poly.pdbx_seq_one_letter_code
_entity_poly.pdbx_strand_id
1 'polypeptide(L)'
;MRVADPVWDDLVSAALVGTGRRRAAEISADGALGVMAARVDRTDEAVRLLDLAALVMVHRRAGRRAPAGDPPAPCAEVDPRPAVPEAARARLRSLLDGGGTDLLPEWQIGR
;
A
#
# COMPACT_ATOMS: atom_id res chain seq x y z
N MET A 1 -8.48 14.69 -15.22
CA MET A 1 -7.24 15.40 -15.61
C MET A 1 -6.32 15.40 -14.40
N ARG A 2 -5.29 14.53 -14.35
CA ARG A 2 -4.31 14.58 -13.26
C ARG A 2 -3.49 15.86 -13.47
N VAL A 3 -3.50 16.77 -12.50
CA VAL A 3 -2.56 17.90 -12.52
C VAL A 3 -1.16 17.29 -12.48
N ALA A 4 -0.33 17.59 -13.48
CA ALA A 4 1.06 17.16 -13.50
C ALA A 4 1.74 17.70 -12.25
N ASP A 5 2.37 16.83 -11.47
CA ASP A 5 3.15 17.20 -10.29
C ASP A 5 4.61 16.96 -10.65
N PRO A 6 5.34 18.00 -11.07
CA PRO A 6 6.67 17.87 -11.65
C PRO A 6 7.67 17.23 -10.67
N VAL A 7 7.47 17.40 -9.37
CA VAL A 7 8.32 16.79 -8.33
C VAL A 7 8.13 15.28 -8.31
N TRP A 8 6.88 14.81 -8.39
CA TRP A 8 6.60 13.39 -8.41
C TRP A 8 7.03 12.71 -9.71
N ASP A 9 6.82 13.38 -10.83
CA ASP A 9 7.20 12.84 -12.13
C ASP A 9 8.73 12.69 -12.26
N ASP A 10 9.50 13.59 -11.65
CA ASP A 10 10.95 13.45 -11.57
C ASP A 10 11.40 12.29 -10.69
N LEU A 11 10.80 12.12 -9.50
CA LEU A 11 11.10 10.98 -8.61
C LEU A 11 10.80 9.64 -9.29
N VAL A 12 9.68 9.52 -10.00
CA VAL A 12 9.35 8.33 -10.78
C VAL A 12 10.35 8.13 -11.92
N SER A 13 10.73 9.20 -12.62
CA SER A 13 11.72 9.13 -13.70
C SER A 13 13.09 8.65 -13.19
N ALA A 14 13.56 9.16 -12.06
CA ALA A 14 14.80 8.71 -11.42
C ALA A 14 14.73 7.23 -11.00
N ALA A 15 13.58 6.79 -10.48
CA ALA A 15 13.37 5.39 -10.11
C ALA A 15 13.40 4.45 -11.34
N LEU A 16 12.73 4.83 -12.43
CA LEU A 16 12.65 4.00 -13.65
C LEU A 16 13.98 3.93 -14.41
N VAL A 17 14.74 5.01 -14.45
CA VAL A 17 16.06 5.06 -15.12
C VAL A 17 17.15 4.41 -14.25
N GLY A 18 16.93 4.40 -12.93
CA GLY A 18 17.84 3.93 -11.90
C GLY A 18 18.70 5.07 -11.34
N THR A 19 18.85 5.10 -10.02
CA THR A 19 19.53 6.18 -9.27
C THR A 19 21.01 6.32 -9.59
N GLY A 20 21.65 5.26 -10.10
CA GLY A 20 23.02 5.33 -10.61
C GLY A 20 23.17 6.06 -11.95
N ARG A 21 22.09 6.19 -12.73
CA ARG A 21 22.07 6.86 -14.04
C ARG A 21 21.38 8.22 -13.99
N ARG A 22 20.37 8.38 -13.14
CA ARG A 22 19.64 9.63 -12.93
C ARG A 22 19.37 9.80 -11.44
N ARG A 23 19.94 10.85 -10.85
CA ARG A 23 19.62 11.28 -9.49
C ARG A 23 18.26 11.98 -9.47
N ALA A 24 17.57 11.89 -8.34
CA ALA A 24 16.35 12.64 -8.11
C ALA A 24 16.68 14.13 -7.94
N ALA A 25 15.90 15.00 -8.59
CA ALA A 25 16.02 16.44 -8.47
C ALA A 25 15.82 16.91 -7.03
N GLU A 26 16.36 18.08 -6.72
CA GLU A 26 16.24 18.64 -5.38
C GLU A 26 14.82 19.20 -5.13
N ILE A 27 14.33 18.85 -3.95
CA ILE A 27 13.34 19.53 -3.13
C ILE A 27 13.58 21.04 -2.99
N SER A 28 12.86 21.99 -3.60
CA SER A 28 12.99 23.40 -3.13
C SER A 28 12.73 23.44 -1.63
N ALA A 29 13.57 24.15 -0.87
CA ALA A 29 13.49 24.21 0.59
C ALA A 29 12.28 25.03 1.09
N ASP A 30 11.49 25.60 0.19
CA ASP A 30 10.33 26.41 0.51
C ASP A 30 9.15 25.57 1.04
N GLY A 31 8.51 26.08 2.09
CA GLY A 31 7.33 25.45 2.69
C GLY A 31 7.63 24.16 3.47
N ALA A 32 6.58 23.54 4.01
CA ALA A 32 6.70 22.40 4.92
C ALA A 32 7.34 21.15 4.27
N LEU A 33 7.05 20.91 2.98
CA LEU A 33 7.66 19.80 2.24
C LEU A 33 9.16 20.01 2.04
N GLY A 34 9.58 21.22 1.66
CA GLY A 34 10.98 21.58 1.45
C GLY A 34 11.82 21.47 2.71
N VAL A 35 11.31 21.98 3.84
CA VAL A 35 11.96 21.86 5.16
C VAL A 35 12.18 20.41 5.56
N MET A 36 11.22 19.53 5.28
CA MET A 36 11.36 18.10 5.57
C MET A 36 12.29 17.39 4.59
N ALA A 37 12.21 17.70 3.29
CA ALA A 37 13.10 17.15 2.27
C ALA A 37 14.58 17.49 2.55
N ALA A 38 14.87 18.68 3.08
CA ALA A 38 16.22 19.09 3.44
C ALA A 38 16.87 18.23 4.54
N ARG A 39 16.06 17.50 5.33
CA ARG A 39 16.50 16.60 6.42
C ARG A 39 16.74 15.16 5.97
N VAL A 40 16.39 14.80 4.74
CA VAL A 40 16.61 13.46 4.20
C VAL A 40 18.12 13.23 4.03
N ASP A 41 18.59 12.06 4.44
CA ASP A 41 19.98 11.66 4.24
C ASP A 41 20.33 11.60 2.75
N ARG A 42 21.51 12.09 2.40
CA ARG A 42 22.02 12.13 1.02
C ARG A 42 23.12 11.09 0.76
N THR A 43 23.42 10.24 1.73
CA THR A 43 24.53 9.28 1.66
C THR A 43 24.26 8.17 0.64
N ASP A 44 23.02 7.68 0.56
CA ASP A 44 22.59 6.68 -0.43
C ASP A 44 21.45 7.26 -1.28
N GLU A 45 21.68 7.35 -2.59
CA GLU A 45 20.70 7.94 -3.53
C GLU A 45 19.43 7.10 -3.69
N ALA A 46 19.53 5.77 -3.60
CA ALA A 46 18.36 4.89 -3.67
C ALA A 46 17.48 5.06 -2.43
N VAL A 47 18.10 5.14 -1.25
CA VAL A 47 17.39 5.42 0.01
C VAL A 47 16.80 6.83 -0.01
N ARG A 48 17.59 7.84 -0.40
CA ARG A 48 17.14 9.23 -0.54
C ARG A 48 15.91 9.35 -1.43
N LEU A 49 15.90 8.66 -2.58
CA LEU A 49 14.76 8.67 -3.50
C LEU A 49 13.49 8.13 -2.83
N LEU A 50 13.59 7.03 -2.09
CA LEU A 50 12.46 6.41 -1.41
C LEU A 50 11.93 7.31 -0.28
N ASP A 51 12.82 7.92 0.50
CA ASP A 51 12.46 8.85 1.57
C ASP A 51 11.76 10.11 1.03
N LEU A 52 12.28 10.70 -0.05
CA LEU A 52 11.64 11.83 -0.73
C LEU A 52 10.26 11.45 -1.29
N ALA A 53 10.13 10.27 -1.90
CA ALA A 53 8.85 9.78 -2.40
C ALA A 53 7.83 9.56 -1.27
N ALA A 54 8.26 9.02 -0.14
CA ALA A 54 7.44 8.86 1.05
C ALA A 54 6.96 10.22 1.58
N LEU A 55 7.86 11.20 1.71
CA LEU A 55 7.53 12.56 2.12
C LEU A 55 6.50 13.22 1.20
N VAL A 56 6.69 13.16 -0.12
CA VAL A 56 5.73 13.70 -1.10
C VAL A 56 4.37 13.02 -0.97
N MET A 57 4.34 11.70 -0.81
CA MET A 57 3.09 10.94 -0.65
C MET A 57 2.34 11.29 0.64
N VAL A 58 3.06 11.43 1.76
CA VAL A 58 2.48 11.83 3.04
C VAL A 58 2.01 13.28 2.99
N HIS A 59 2.82 14.20 2.46
CA HIS A 59 2.48 15.61 2.35
C HIS A 59 1.21 15.82 1.51
N ARG A 60 1.09 15.09 0.39
CA ARG A 60 -0.13 15.10 -0.42
C ARG A 60 -1.34 14.67 0.41
N ARG A 61 -1.23 13.60 1.21
CA ARG A 61 -2.34 13.09 2.03
C ARG A 61 -2.62 13.96 3.26
N ALA A 62 -1.62 14.67 3.77
CA ALA A 62 -1.76 15.54 4.92
C ALA A 62 -2.83 16.60 4.66
N GLY A 63 -3.73 16.79 5.62
CA GLY A 63 -4.85 17.74 5.50
C GLY A 63 -5.99 17.30 4.59
N ARG A 64 -5.90 16.14 3.91
CA ARG A 64 -7.04 15.58 3.16
C ARG A 64 -7.86 14.68 4.08
N ARG A 65 -9.15 14.99 4.20
CA ARG A 65 -10.12 14.07 4.80
C ARG A 65 -10.36 12.95 3.80
N ALA A 66 -10.22 11.69 4.24
CA ALA A 66 -10.65 10.56 3.42
C ALA A 66 -12.14 10.75 3.07
N PRO A 67 -12.54 10.48 1.82
CA PRO A 67 -13.97 10.44 1.50
C PRO A 67 -14.66 9.47 2.46
N ALA A 68 -15.89 9.79 2.86
CA ALA A 68 -16.69 8.82 3.58
C ALA A 68 -16.77 7.56 2.73
N GLY A 69 -16.38 6.41 3.30
CA GLY A 69 -16.56 5.13 2.64
C GLY A 69 -18.04 4.87 2.41
N ASP A 70 -18.35 4.00 1.46
CA ASP A 70 -19.72 3.52 1.31
C ASP A 70 -20.19 2.89 2.63
N PRO A 71 -21.47 3.05 3.00
CA PRO A 71 -22.02 2.32 4.13
C PRO A 71 -21.78 0.82 3.91
N PRO A 72 -21.56 0.05 4.99
CA PRO A 72 -21.42 -1.40 4.87
C PRO A 72 -22.62 -1.97 4.11
N ALA A 73 -22.37 -2.97 3.27
CA ALA A 73 -23.44 -3.66 2.57
C ALA A 73 -24.48 -4.17 3.59
N PRO A 74 -25.78 -4.17 3.24
CA PRO A 74 -26.79 -4.74 4.11
C PRO A 74 -26.43 -6.19 4.44
N CYS A 75 -26.83 -6.62 5.64
CA CYS A 75 -26.60 -7.99 6.10
C CYS A 75 -27.15 -8.98 5.05
N ALA A 76 -26.35 -9.98 4.67
CA ALA A 76 -26.83 -11.02 3.77
C ALA A 76 -28.01 -11.77 4.42
N GLU A 77 -28.94 -12.24 3.59
CA GLU A 77 -30.00 -13.13 4.05
C GLU A 77 -29.38 -14.38 4.71
N VAL A 78 -30.11 -14.96 5.67
CA VAL A 78 -29.68 -16.20 6.34
C VAL A 78 -29.49 -17.27 5.29
N ASP A 79 -28.31 -17.89 5.25
CA ASP A 79 -28.03 -19.00 4.35
C ASP A 79 -29.00 -20.15 4.66
N PRO A 80 -29.87 -20.54 3.71
CA PRO A 80 -30.87 -21.58 3.95
C PRO A 80 -30.26 -22.98 3.96
N ARG A 81 -28.98 -23.13 3.58
CA ARG A 81 -28.32 -24.44 3.54
C ARG A 81 -28.09 -24.97 4.95
N PRO A 82 -28.18 -26.28 5.15
CA PRO A 82 -27.93 -26.88 6.45
C PRO A 82 -26.50 -26.59 6.91
N ALA A 83 -26.32 -26.44 8.21
CA ALA A 83 -25.00 -26.29 8.81
C ALA A 83 -24.11 -27.48 8.43
N VAL A 84 -22.82 -27.21 8.21
CA VAL A 84 -21.85 -28.28 7.92
C VAL A 84 -21.82 -29.30 9.06
N PRO A 85 -21.62 -30.60 8.76
CA PRO A 85 -21.49 -31.64 9.78
C PRO A 85 -20.36 -31.32 10.77
N GLU A 86 -20.47 -31.80 12.00
CA GLU A 86 -19.51 -31.51 13.07
C GLU A 86 -18.07 -31.86 12.68
N ALA A 87 -17.88 -32.96 11.96
CA ALA A 87 -16.58 -33.39 11.50
C ALA A 87 -15.96 -32.41 10.47
N ALA A 88 -16.77 -31.76 9.63
CA ALA A 88 -16.30 -30.71 8.72
C ALA A 88 -15.98 -29.42 9.48
N ARG A 89 -16.81 -29.06 10.47
CA ARG A 89 -16.58 -27.90 11.35
C ARG A 89 -15.26 -28.01 12.13
N ALA A 90 -14.98 -29.18 12.70
CA ALA A 90 -13.76 -29.42 13.45
C ALA A 90 -12.49 -29.29 12.58
N ARG A 91 -12.54 -29.81 11.34
CA ARG A 91 -11.44 -29.65 10.37
C ARG A 91 -11.24 -28.19 9.97
N LEU A 92 -12.31 -27.48 9.64
CA LEU A 92 -12.26 -26.06 9.28
C LEU A 92 -11.63 -25.23 10.41
N ARG A 93 -12.03 -25.48 11.67
CA ARG A 93 -11.47 -24.80 12.84
C ARG A 93 -9.96 -25.04 12.97
N SER A 94 -9.51 -26.29 12.82
CA SER A 94 -8.08 -26.61 12.82
C SER A 94 -7.29 -25.90 11.72
N LEU A 95 -7.88 -25.67 10.54
CA LEU A 95 -7.27 -24.91 9.46
C LEU A 95 -7.16 -23.42 9.81
N LEU A 96 -8.24 -22.83 10.34
CA LEU A 96 -8.31 -21.41 10.70
C LEU A 96 -7.41 -21.05 11.89
N ASP A 97 -7.19 -21.99 12.82
CA ASP A 97 -6.28 -21.83 13.96
C ASP A 97 -4.79 -21.99 13.55
N GLY A 98 -4.49 -21.98 12.25
CA GLY A 98 -3.13 -22.02 11.70
C GLY A 98 -2.52 -23.41 11.52
N GLY A 99 -3.28 -24.48 11.81
CA GLY A 99 -2.81 -25.86 11.76
C GLY A 99 -2.74 -26.49 10.36
N GLY A 100 -3.10 -25.78 9.31
CA GLY A 100 -3.09 -26.32 7.93
C GLY A 100 -2.82 -25.29 6.86
N THR A 101 -1.99 -24.29 7.16
CA THR A 101 -1.56 -23.26 6.22
C THR A 101 -0.88 -23.86 4.98
N ASP A 102 -0.25 -25.03 5.12
CA ASP A 102 0.39 -25.79 4.04
C ASP A 102 -0.60 -26.34 3.00
N LEU A 103 -1.91 -26.40 3.33
CA LEU A 103 -2.98 -26.89 2.45
C LEU A 103 -3.72 -25.77 1.70
N LEU A 104 -3.39 -24.50 1.97
CA LEU A 104 -3.98 -23.34 1.29
C LEU A 104 -3.69 -23.31 -0.23
N PRO A 105 -2.49 -23.67 -0.73
CA PRO A 105 -2.20 -23.65 -2.16
C PRO A 105 -3.14 -24.56 -2.96
N GLU A 106 -3.52 -25.73 -2.43
CA GLU A 106 -4.35 -26.72 -3.10
C GLU A 106 -5.83 -26.28 -3.19
N TRP A 107 -6.28 -25.46 -2.23
CA TRP A 107 -7.67 -24.99 -2.17
C TRP A 107 -7.90 -23.73 -3.02
N GLN A 108 -6.84 -23.03 -3.42
CA GLN A 108 -6.92 -21.89 -4.34
C GLN A 108 -6.89 -22.29 -5.83
N ILE A 109 -6.73 -23.58 -6.16
CA ILE A 109 -6.63 -24.04 -7.56
C ILE A 109 -8.01 -24.35 -8.19
N GLY A 110 -9.08 -24.47 -7.40
CA GLY A 110 -10.41 -24.79 -7.92
C GLY A 110 -11.21 -23.56 -8.32
N ARG A 111 -11.11 -23.14 -9.59
CA ARG A 111 -12.12 -22.32 -10.27
C ARG A 111 -12.97 -23.20 -11.18
#